data_AF-A0A7Y5C7F0-F1
#
_entry.id   AF-A0A7Y5C7F0-F1
#
_cell.length_a   1.000
_cell.length_b   1.000
_cell.length_c   1.000
_cell.angle_alpha   90.00
_cell.angle_beta   90.00
_cell.angle_gamma   90.00
#
_symmetry.space_group_name_H-M   'P 1'
#
loop_
_entity.id
_entity.type
_entity.pdbx_description
1 polymer ?
#
loop_
_entity_poly.entity_id
_entity_poly.type
_entity_poly.pdbx_seq_one_letter_code
_entity_poly.pdbx_strand_id
1 'polypeptide(L)'
;MKTLRKKRLLVIPLLVVAVAGGYAFSRNGSRNAEGAVHISGNIEVTDVEASFKVAGWVESRLVSEGEIVRVNQPIARLDSEDLEQEVAMRRAEVAGAGAKLAELEAGSRPEEIARAEAAAAHAQARLDELLAGSRTQEIEAARASVQRAEAENTRADVDYARQRQLYEQDVISARERDNALASYGSTKAILAEAQERLRLVQEGPRHEQIAQARAALGEAQAWYEQVVSGPRKETIEQARAERMRAEESLRLAQTRLSYAAIAAPLTGIVLSDHVEPGEYVTPGAPIVTIGDLENVWLRGYIDETDLGRVKLGQSVAVTTDTYPDKAYAGVVSFISSEAEFTPKNVQTDKERVKLVYRVKIDIPNPEFELKPGMPADADIAITGGER
;
A
#
# COMPACT_ATOMS: atom_id res chain seq x y z
N MET A 1 -116.83 8.78 -8.21
CA MET A 1 -116.43 7.85 -9.30
C MET A 1 -115.86 8.71 -10.42
N LYS A 2 -114.59 8.71 -10.82
CA LYS A 2 -113.66 7.61 -11.13
C LYS A 2 -112.24 7.96 -10.66
N THR A 3 -111.73 7.07 -9.83
CA THR A 3 -110.40 7.01 -9.24
C THR A 3 -109.39 6.38 -10.22
N LEU A 4 -108.17 6.94 -10.22
CA LEU A 4 -106.91 6.19 -10.13
C LEU A 4 -106.76 4.95 -11.04
N ARG A 5 -106.72 5.13 -12.38
CA ARG A 5 -106.37 4.03 -13.32
C ARG A 5 -105.19 4.29 -14.27
N LYS A 6 -104.44 5.40 -14.11
CA LYS A 6 -103.26 5.69 -14.97
C LYS A 6 -101.87 5.51 -14.33
N LYS A 7 -101.76 5.32 -13.01
CA LYS A 7 -100.45 5.10 -12.33
C LYS A 7 -100.03 3.63 -12.17
N ARG A 8 -100.89 2.64 -12.46
CA ARG A 8 -100.56 1.21 -12.30
C ARG A 8 -99.92 0.54 -13.53
N LEU A 9 -99.93 1.20 -14.70
CA LEU A 9 -99.30 0.67 -15.92
C LEU A 9 -97.78 0.90 -16.02
N LEU A 10 -97.22 1.83 -15.23
CA LEU A 10 -95.78 2.08 -15.15
C LEU A 10 -95.07 1.28 -14.04
N VAL A 11 -95.82 0.79 -13.05
CA VAL A 11 -95.23 0.08 -11.89
C VAL A 11 -94.78 -1.34 -12.27
N ILE A 12 -95.50 -2.01 -13.17
CA ILE A 12 -95.20 -3.39 -13.58
C ILE A 12 -93.87 -3.51 -14.33
N PRO A 13 -93.55 -2.70 -15.36
CA PRO A 13 -92.23 -2.77 -16.02
C PRO A 13 -91.10 -2.32 -15.09
N LEU A 14 -91.33 -1.38 -14.18
CA LEU A 14 -90.33 -0.94 -13.20
C LEU A 14 -90.00 -2.02 -12.17
N LEU A 15 -90.99 -2.80 -11.74
CA LEU A 15 -90.81 -3.94 -10.85
C LEU A 15 -90.10 -5.12 -11.55
N VAL A 16 -90.38 -5.34 -12.83
CA VAL A 16 -89.65 -6.35 -13.63
C VAL A 16 -88.20 -5.94 -13.86
N VAL A 17 -87.92 -4.65 -14.09
CA VAL A 17 -86.53 -4.14 -14.17
C VAL A 17 -85.84 -4.15 -12.80
N ALA A 18 -86.55 -3.91 -11.70
CA ALA A 18 -86.00 -4.00 -10.35
C ALA A 18 -85.75 -5.45 -9.90
N VAL A 19 -86.60 -6.40 -10.31
CA VAL A 19 -86.42 -7.83 -10.05
C VAL A 19 -85.37 -8.42 -10.97
N ALA A 20 -85.32 -8.03 -12.25
CA ALA A 20 -84.25 -8.42 -13.17
C ALA A 20 -82.90 -7.79 -12.80
N GLY A 21 -82.91 -6.53 -12.35
CA GLY A 21 -81.74 -5.82 -11.82
C GLY A 21 -81.29 -6.38 -10.48
N GLY A 22 -82.21 -6.75 -9.59
CA GLY A 22 -81.92 -7.44 -8.32
C GLY A 22 -81.45 -8.87 -8.50
N TYR A 23 -81.98 -9.60 -9.49
CA TYR A 23 -81.53 -10.94 -9.87
C TYR A 23 -80.17 -10.89 -10.57
N ALA A 24 -79.91 -9.91 -11.42
CA ALA A 24 -78.60 -9.66 -12.02
C ALA A 24 -77.58 -9.23 -10.96
N PHE A 25 -77.96 -8.39 -9.99
CA PHE A 25 -77.08 -7.95 -8.90
C PHE A 25 -76.78 -9.08 -7.90
N SER A 26 -77.78 -9.89 -7.54
CA SER A 26 -77.60 -11.09 -6.69
C SER A 26 -76.75 -12.17 -7.36
N ARG A 27 -76.68 -12.21 -8.70
CA ARG A 27 -75.79 -13.12 -9.43
C ARG A 27 -74.41 -12.52 -9.74
N ASN A 28 -74.27 -11.19 -9.64
CA ASN A 28 -73.00 -10.47 -9.86
C ASN A 28 -72.21 -10.21 -8.58
N GLY A 29 -72.82 -10.42 -7.41
CA GLY A 29 -72.15 -10.44 -6.09
C GLY A 29 -71.48 -11.77 -5.74
N SER A 30 -71.46 -12.74 -6.66
CA SER A 30 -70.82 -14.05 -6.47
C SER A 30 -70.05 -14.49 -7.72
N ARG A 31 -69.31 -13.56 -8.33
CA ARG A 31 -68.14 -13.96 -9.12
C ARG A 31 -67.09 -14.45 -8.12
N ASN A 32 -67.22 -15.72 -7.75
CA ASN A 32 -66.10 -16.49 -7.24
C ASN A 32 -64.91 -16.22 -8.15
N ALA A 33 -63.76 -15.94 -7.53
CA ALA A 33 -62.46 -15.89 -8.16
C ALA A 33 -62.15 -17.25 -8.81
N GLU A 34 -62.67 -17.53 -10.00
CA GLU A 34 -62.33 -18.73 -10.79
C GLU A 34 -60.96 -18.61 -11.49
N GLY A 35 -60.15 -17.62 -11.10
CA GLY A 35 -58.88 -17.32 -11.75
C GLY A 35 -57.76 -16.90 -10.81
N ALA A 36 -57.80 -17.23 -9.52
CA ALA A 36 -56.67 -17.00 -8.63
C ALA A 36 -56.19 -18.31 -7.99
N VAL A 37 -54.87 -18.50 -7.90
CA VAL A 37 -54.27 -19.58 -7.09
C VAL A 37 -53.94 -18.98 -5.73
N HIS A 38 -54.58 -19.49 -4.69
CA HIS A 38 -54.36 -19.06 -3.32
C HIS A 38 -53.23 -19.88 -2.70
N ILE A 39 -52.26 -19.20 -2.08
CA ILE A 39 -51.20 -19.84 -1.32
C ILE A 39 -50.99 -19.15 0.02
N SER A 40 -50.59 -19.94 1.00
CA SER A 40 -50.20 -19.49 2.33
C SER A 40 -48.71 -19.70 2.53
N GLY A 41 -48.10 -18.82 3.32
CA GLY A 41 -46.67 -18.84 3.57
C GLY A 41 -46.24 -17.89 4.67
N ASN A 42 -44.92 -17.73 4.80
CA ASN A 42 -44.32 -16.83 5.78
C ASN A 42 -43.50 -15.75 5.06
N ILE A 43 -43.59 -14.52 5.54
CA ILE A 43 -42.71 -13.44 5.12
C ILE A 43 -41.28 -13.73 5.61
N GLU A 44 -40.33 -13.58 4.71
CA GLU A 44 -38.91 -13.76 4.91
C GLU A 44 -38.19 -12.50 4.41
N VAL A 45 -36.98 -12.28 4.89
CA VAL A 45 -36.13 -11.16 4.46
C VAL A 45 -34.82 -11.69 3.90
N THR A 46 -34.09 -10.83 3.19
CA THR A 46 -32.69 -11.11 2.89
C THR A 46 -31.87 -10.59 4.06
N ASP A 47 -31.24 -11.49 4.80
CA ASP A 47 -30.42 -11.15 5.95
C ASP A 47 -28.96 -11.58 5.79
N VAL A 48 -28.11 -10.93 6.58
CA VAL A 48 -26.67 -11.22 6.65
C VAL A 48 -26.21 -11.14 8.09
N GLU A 49 -25.36 -12.09 8.47
CA GLU A 49 -24.72 -12.13 9.77
C GLU A 49 -23.38 -11.40 9.71
N ALA A 50 -23.27 -10.30 10.43
CA ALA A 50 -22.01 -9.58 10.56
C ALA A 50 -21.14 -10.27 11.62
N SER A 51 -19.91 -10.63 11.25
CA SER A 51 -18.96 -11.34 12.12
C SER A 51 -17.54 -10.79 11.98
N PHE A 52 -16.74 -10.95 13.02
CA PHE A 52 -15.32 -10.60 12.99
C PHE A 52 -14.50 -11.68 12.28
N LYS A 53 -13.41 -11.24 11.62
CA LYS A 53 -12.42 -12.15 11.00
C LYS A 53 -11.35 -12.63 11.98
N VAL A 54 -11.30 -12.04 13.17
CA VAL A 54 -10.33 -12.34 14.24
C VAL A 54 -11.07 -12.61 15.54
N ALA A 55 -10.43 -13.36 16.44
CA ALA A 55 -10.94 -13.57 17.78
C ALA A 55 -10.62 -12.37 18.67
N GLY A 56 -11.44 -12.10 19.67
CA GLY A 56 -11.16 -11.04 20.64
C GLY A 56 -12.30 -10.82 21.63
N TRP A 57 -12.02 -9.97 22.62
CA TRP A 57 -13.03 -9.45 23.54
C TRP A 57 -13.80 -8.33 22.84
N VAL A 58 -15.13 -8.36 22.89
CA VAL A 58 -15.95 -7.27 22.37
C VAL A 58 -15.85 -6.06 23.30
N GLU A 59 -15.22 -4.99 22.84
CA GLU A 59 -15.13 -3.73 23.57
C GLU A 59 -16.49 -3.03 23.56
N SER A 60 -17.12 -2.95 22.39
CA SER A 60 -18.40 -2.25 22.24
C SER A 60 -19.23 -2.80 21.08
N ARG A 61 -20.55 -2.84 21.29
CA ARG A 61 -21.59 -2.95 20.25
C ARG A 61 -22.22 -1.56 20.09
N LEU A 62 -22.10 -0.99 18.90
CA LEU A 62 -22.48 0.40 18.58
C LEU A 62 -23.91 0.51 18.04
N VAL A 63 -24.55 -0.62 17.76
CA VAL A 63 -25.93 -0.72 17.27
C VAL A 63 -26.73 -1.66 18.16
N SER A 64 -28.05 -1.49 18.16
CA SER A 64 -28.97 -2.36 18.91
C SER A 64 -30.06 -2.92 18.03
N GLU A 65 -30.70 -4.01 18.47
CA GLU A 65 -31.87 -4.58 17.82
C GLU A 65 -32.95 -3.51 17.52
N GLY A 66 -33.48 -3.54 16.30
CA GLY A 66 -34.47 -2.59 15.78
C GLY A 66 -33.88 -1.30 15.20
N GLU A 67 -32.58 -1.06 15.30
CA GLU A 67 -31.92 0.11 14.71
C GLU A 67 -31.73 -0.05 13.19
N ILE A 68 -31.93 1.04 12.44
CA ILE A 68 -31.62 1.10 11.01
C ILE A 68 -30.13 1.41 10.83
N VAL A 69 -29.43 0.54 10.12
CA VAL A 69 -28.01 0.69 9.79
C VAL A 69 -27.82 0.92 8.30
N ARG A 70 -26.80 1.70 7.94
CA ARG A 70 -26.40 1.93 6.54
C ARG A 70 -25.15 1.14 6.21
N VAL A 71 -24.96 0.82 4.93
CA VAL A 71 -23.69 0.23 4.45
C VAL A 71 -22.47 1.02 4.96
N ASN A 72 -21.46 0.31 5.45
CA ASN A 72 -20.25 0.82 6.10
C ASN A 72 -20.45 1.55 7.45
N GLN A 73 -21.65 1.55 8.03
CA GLN A 73 -21.86 2.03 9.39
C GLN A 73 -21.16 1.09 10.38
N PRO A 74 -20.34 1.59 11.33
CA PRO A 74 -19.72 0.77 12.37
C PRO A 74 -20.77 0.06 13.23
N ILE A 75 -20.58 -1.24 13.46
CA ILE A 75 -21.50 -2.10 14.22
C ILE A 75 -20.92 -2.46 15.57
N ALA A 76 -19.68 -2.91 15.61
CA ALA A 76 -19.03 -3.36 16.82
C ALA A 76 -17.50 -3.25 16.69
N ARG A 77 -16.85 -3.23 17.84
CA ARG A 77 -15.39 -3.19 17.98
C ARG A 77 -14.92 -4.24 18.97
N LEU A 78 -13.81 -4.88 18.65
CA LEU A 78 -13.03 -5.69 19.57
C LEU A 78 -12.00 -4.80 20.26
N ASP A 79 -11.55 -5.24 21.44
CA ASP A 79 -10.33 -4.73 22.04
C ASP A 79 -9.16 -4.91 21.05
N SER A 80 -8.55 -3.79 20.67
CA SER A 80 -7.51 -3.73 19.65
C SER A 80 -6.17 -3.25 20.18
N GLU A 81 -5.97 -3.13 21.50
CA GLU A 81 -4.74 -2.56 22.07
C GLU A 81 -3.48 -3.28 21.56
N ASP A 82 -3.46 -4.62 21.59
CA ASP A 82 -2.34 -5.42 21.09
C ASP A 82 -2.08 -5.20 19.58
N LEU A 83 -3.14 -5.05 18.79
CA LEU A 83 -3.05 -4.83 17.33
C LEU A 83 -2.56 -3.42 17.01
N GLU A 84 -2.97 -2.41 17.80
CA GLU A 84 -2.47 -1.05 17.70
C GLU A 84 -0.99 -0.96 18.06
N GLN A 85 -0.57 -1.67 19.11
CA GLN A 85 0.84 -1.79 19.48
C GLN A 85 1.66 -2.49 18.38
N GLU A 86 1.13 -3.55 17.75
CA GLU A 86 1.78 -4.19 16.60
C GLU A 86 1.95 -3.19 15.44
N VAL A 87 0.91 -2.42 15.10
CA VAL A 87 0.99 -1.37 14.07
C VAL A 87 2.03 -0.30 14.43
N ALA A 88 2.07 0.14 15.69
CA ALA A 88 3.05 1.12 16.16
C ALA A 88 4.48 0.61 16.02
N MET A 89 4.74 -0.65 16.40
CA MET A 89 6.04 -1.30 16.22
C MET A 89 6.44 -1.38 14.74
N ARG A 90 5.55 -1.87 13.86
CA ARG A 90 5.85 -1.95 12.41
C ARG A 90 6.09 -0.58 11.79
N ARG A 91 5.38 0.45 12.25
CA ARG A 91 5.62 1.84 11.81
C ARG A 91 7.01 2.32 12.22
N ALA A 92 7.48 1.98 13.42
CA ALA A 92 8.83 2.29 13.86
C ALA A 92 9.89 1.55 13.04
N GLU A 93 9.64 0.30 12.65
CA GLU A 93 10.52 -0.46 11.74
C GLU A 93 10.64 0.22 10.37
N VAL A 94 9.53 0.68 9.78
CA VAL A 94 9.53 1.46 8.53
C VAL A 94 10.34 2.74 8.68
N ALA A 95 10.15 3.47 9.79
CA ALA A 95 10.88 4.70 10.06
C ALA A 95 12.41 4.45 10.20
N GLY A 96 12.81 3.39 10.89
CA GLY A 96 14.20 2.98 11.03
C GLY A 96 14.84 2.60 9.69
N ALA A 97 14.15 1.79 8.88
CA ALA A 97 14.61 1.41 7.54
C ALA A 97 14.69 2.63 6.60
N GLY A 98 13.71 3.54 6.68
CA GLY A 98 13.69 4.79 5.93
C GLY A 98 14.86 5.72 6.29
N ALA A 99 15.16 5.85 7.58
CA ALA A 99 16.32 6.63 8.04
C ALA A 99 17.63 6.02 7.54
N LYS A 100 17.77 4.69 7.54
CA LYS A 100 18.96 4.02 7.02
C LYS A 100 19.12 4.21 5.51
N LEU A 101 18.04 4.11 4.74
CA LEU A 101 18.05 4.39 3.32
C LEU A 101 18.46 5.84 3.05
N ALA A 102 17.89 6.80 3.78
CA ALA A 102 18.22 8.22 3.62
C ALA A 102 19.69 8.52 3.95
N GLU A 103 20.26 7.88 4.97
CA GLU A 103 21.70 7.97 5.28
C GLU A 103 22.57 7.50 4.10
N LEU A 104 22.18 6.39 3.46
CA LEU A 104 22.91 5.84 2.31
C LEU A 104 22.74 6.68 1.03
N GLU A 105 21.55 7.23 0.80
CA GLU A 105 21.27 8.11 -0.35
C GLU A 105 21.95 9.48 -0.21
N ALA A 106 22.09 9.98 1.02
CA ALA A 106 22.87 11.20 1.30
C ALA A 106 24.37 11.01 1.00
N GLY A 107 24.86 9.77 1.06
CA GLY A 107 26.23 9.42 0.73
C GLY A 107 27.25 9.92 1.76
N SER A 108 28.47 10.19 1.30
CA SER A 108 29.55 10.65 2.17
C SER A 108 29.30 12.07 2.65
N ARG A 109 29.71 12.34 3.89
CA ARG A 109 29.50 13.66 4.49
C ARG A 109 30.35 14.74 3.79
N PRO A 110 29.86 15.99 3.67
CA PRO A 110 30.64 17.07 3.07
C PRO A 110 32.02 17.26 3.73
N GLU A 111 32.12 17.07 5.03
CA GLU A 111 33.37 17.18 5.78
C GLU A 111 34.38 16.06 5.41
N GLU A 112 33.89 14.88 5.07
CA GLU A 112 34.72 13.76 4.60
C GLU A 112 35.22 14.02 3.18
N ILE A 113 34.34 14.51 2.29
CA ILE A 113 34.70 14.89 0.93
C ILE A 113 35.76 16.00 0.95
N ALA A 114 35.56 17.05 1.75
CA ALA A 114 36.51 18.15 1.88
C ALA A 114 37.86 17.70 2.44
N ARG A 115 37.87 16.76 3.39
CA ARG A 115 39.12 16.16 3.90
C ARG A 115 39.87 15.39 2.81
N ALA A 116 39.15 14.64 1.99
CA ALA A 116 39.74 13.88 0.91
C ALA A 116 40.25 14.77 -0.24
N GLU A 117 39.50 15.81 -0.58
CA GLU A 117 39.93 16.84 -1.53
C GLU A 117 41.21 17.54 -1.05
N ALA A 118 41.26 17.95 0.22
CA ALA A 118 42.43 18.60 0.80
C ALA A 118 43.68 17.70 0.78
N ALA A 119 43.51 16.40 1.00
CA ALA A 119 44.61 15.44 0.91
C ALA A 119 45.15 15.31 -0.53
N ALA A 120 44.26 15.24 -1.52
CA ALA A 120 44.64 15.24 -2.93
C ALA A 120 45.35 16.54 -3.33
N ALA A 121 44.82 17.70 -2.90
CA ALA A 121 45.43 19.00 -3.14
C ALA A 121 46.81 19.13 -2.51
N HIS A 122 46.99 18.62 -1.28
CA HIS A 122 48.30 18.59 -0.62
C HIS A 122 49.30 17.70 -1.35
N ALA A 123 48.88 16.51 -1.80
CA ALA A 123 49.74 15.61 -2.58
C ALA A 123 50.13 16.23 -3.93
N GLN A 124 49.20 16.94 -4.58
CA GLN A 124 49.46 17.68 -5.82
C GLN A 124 50.48 18.79 -5.59
N ALA A 125 50.30 19.63 -4.57
CA ALA A 125 51.22 20.71 -4.26
C ALA A 125 52.65 20.21 -4.00
N ARG A 126 52.79 19.05 -3.33
CA ARG A 126 54.09 18.41 -3.12
C ARG A 126 54.72 17.92 -4.43
N LEU A 127 53.93 17.36 -5.34
CA LEU A 127 54.42 16.95 -6.66
C LEU A 127 54.87 18.18 -7.46
N ASP A 128 54.09 19.26 -7.43
CA ASP A 128 54.40 20.50 -8.14
C ASP A 128 55.69 21.15 -7.61
N GLU A 129 55.92 21.13 -6.30
CA GLU A 129 57.18 21.57 -5.69
C GLU A 129 58.38 20.77 -6.21
N LEU A 130 58.25 19.44 -6.31
CA LEU A 130 59.34 18.59 -6.82
C LEU A 130 59.56 18.77 -8.33
N LEU A 131 58.51 19.02 -9.11
CA LEU A 131 58.61 19.29 -10.54
C LEU A 131 59.20 20.67 -10.84
N ALA A 132 58.95 21.66 -9.97
CA ALA A 132 59.56 22.98 -10.06
C ALA A 132 61.09 22.93 -9.84
N GLY A 133 61.56 21.92 -9.10
CA GLY A 133 62.98 21.65 -8.89
C GLY A 133 63.67 22.69 -8.00
N SER A 134 64.98 22.84 -8.16
CA SER A 134 65.79 23.76 -7.35
C SER A 134 65.44 25.21 -7.66
N ARG A 135 65.47 26.05 -6.63
CA ARG A 135 65.14 27.47 -6.79
C ARG A 135 66.21 28.17 -7.61
N THR A 136 65.81 29.19 -8.38
CA THR A 136 66.76 29.98 -9.17
C THR A 136 67.88 30.56 -8.32
N GLN A 137 67.58 31.01 -7.09
CA GLN A 137 68.56 31.55 -6.15
C GLN A 137 69.61 30.51 -5.71
N GLU A 138 69.22 29.24 -5.60
CA GLU A 138 70.13 28.15 -5.24
C GLU A 138 71.08 27.82 -6.40
N ILE A 139 70.55 27.81 -7.62
CA ILE A 139 71.35 27.61 -8.84
C ILE A 139 72.36 28.74 -9.01
N GLU A 140 71.94 30.00 -8.85
CA GLU A 140 72.86 31.14 -8.96
C GLU A 140 73.91 31.16 -7.84
N ALA A 141 73.55 30.78 -6.60
CA ALA A 141 74.52 30.65 -5.51
C ALA A 141 75.57 29.57 -5.80
N ALA A 142 75.15 28.42 -6.34
CA ALA A 142 76.06 27.35 -6.76
C ALA A 142 76.95 27.81 -7.93
N ARG A 143 76.39 28.53 -8.91
CA ARG A 143 77.15 29.09 -10.05
C ARG A 143 78.19 30.10 -9.57
N ALA A 144 77.84 30.99 -8.64
CA ALA A 144 78.78 31.92 -8.03
C ALA A 144 79.89 31.19 -7.26
N SER A 145 79.61 30.04 -6.64
CA SER A 145 80.63 29.22 -6.00
C SER A 145 81.61 28.60 -6.99
N VAL A 146 81.11 28.10 -8.13
CA VAL A 146 81.96 27.62 -9.24
C VAL A 146 82.84 28.75 -9.75
N GLN A 147 82.27 29.93 -9.99
CA GLN A 147 83.01 31.08 -10.50
C GLN A 147 84.15 31.51 -9.55
N ARG A 148 83.93 31.48 -8.23
CA ARG A 148 84.98 31.75 -7.24
C ARG A 148 86.09 30.70 -7.27
N ALA A 149 85.72 29.41 -7.24
CA ALA A 149 86.68 28.31 -7.27
C ALA A 149 87.49 28.29 -8.58
N GLU A 150 86.87 28.67 -9.69
CA GLU A 150 87.52 28.78 -10.99
C GLU A 150 88.57 29.90 -10.98
N ALA A 151 88.24 31.09 -10.48
CA ALA A 151 89.18 32.19 -10.37
C ALA A 151 90.39 31.85 -9.47
N GLU A 152 90.17 31.15 -8.36
CA GLU A 152 91.25 30.69 -7.47
C GLU A 152 92.15 29.64 -8.14
N ASN A 153 91.54 28.68 -8.85
CA ASN A 153 92.28 27.66 -9.58
C ASN A 153 93.08 28.25 -10.75
N THR A 154 92.53 29.20 -11.50
CA THR A 154 93.26 29.92 -12.55
C THR A 154 94.48 30.65 -11.98
N ARG A 155 94.33 31.29 -10.82
CA ARG A 155 95.46 31.95 -10.15
C ARG A 155 96.54 30.94 -9.76
N ALA A 156 96.17 29.80 -9.19
CA ALA A 156 97.11 28.76 -8.80
C ALA A 156 97.79 28.08 -10.00
N ASP A 157 97.06 27.90 -11.11
CA ASP A 157 97.59 27.35 -12.37
C ASP A 157 98.67 28.24 -12.97
N VAL A 158 98.39 29.55 -13.08
CA VAL A 158 99.35 30.53 -13.58
C VAL A 158 100.58 30.61 -12.68
N ASP A 159 100.40 30.56 -11.36
CA ASP A 159 101.53 30.59 -10.43
C ASP A 159 102.39 29.32 -10.52
N TYR A 160 101.77 28.14 -10.58
CA TYR A 160 102.47 26.88 -10.81
C TYR A 160 103.22 26.88 -12.15
N ALA A 161 102.59 27.33 -13.23
CA ALA A 161 103.23 27.43 -14.54
C ALA A 161 104.46 28.34 -14.50
N ARG A 162 104.35 29.49 -13.83
CA ARG A 162 105.48 30.42 -13.63
C ARG A 162 106.60 29.78 -12.80
N GLN A 163 106.27 29.16 -11.68
CA GLN A 163 107.26 28.52 -10.80
C GLN A 163 107.94 27.33 -11.48
N ARG A 164 107.21 26.55 -12.27
CA ARG A 164 107.79 25.47 -13.09
C ARG A 164 108.85 25.99 -14.04
N GLN A 165 108.57 27.09 -14.75
CA GLN A 165 109.53 27.69 -15.67
C GLN A 165 110.79 28.22 -14.95
N LEU A 166 110.62 28.86 -13.78
CA LEU A 166 111.74 29.34 -12.97
C LEU A 166 112.58 28.18 -12.40
N TYR A 167 111.97 27.05 -12.06
CA TYR A 167 112.67 25.84 -11.63
C TYR A 167 113.47 25.21 -12.78
N GLU A 168 112.90 25.14 -13.99
CA GLU A 168 113.61 24.68 -15.20
C GLU A 168 114.82 25.56 -15.57
N GLN A 169 114.88 26.79 -15.04
CA GLN A 169 115.99 27.74 -15.16
C GLN A 169 116.91 27.77 -13.91
N ASP A 170 116.74 26.85 -12.96
CA ASP A 170 117.50 26.76 -11.69
C ASP A 170 117.42 28.02 -10.78
N VAL A 171 116.33 28.81 -10.89
CA VAL A 171 116.15 30.06 -10.11
C VAL A 171 115.51 29.82 -8.74
N ILE A 172 114.69 28.77 -8.61
CA ILE A 172 113.96 28.42 -7.38
C ILE A 172 114.23 26.97 -6.95
N SER A 173 113.90 26.63 -5.72
CA SER A 173 114.07 25.27 -5.18
C SER A 173 112.97 24.30 -5.62
N ALA A 174 113.28 22.99 -5.65
CA ALA A 174 112.29 21.94 -5.91
C ALA A 174 111.10 21.99 -4.93
N ARG A 175 111.35 22.36 -3.67
CA ARG A 175 110.33 22.50 -2.63
C ARG A 175 109.31 23.60 -2.96
N GLU A 176 109.76 24.73 -3.49
CA GLU A 176 108.86 25.83 -3.89
C GLU A 176 107.94 25.40 -5.03
N ARG A 177 108.50 24.79 -6.09
CA ARG A 177 107.73 24.21 -7.19
C ARG A 177 106.70 23.19 -6.68
N ASP A 178 107.12 22.28 -5.80
CA ASP A 178 106.24 21.22 -5.27
C ASP A 178 105.11 21.80 -4.40
N ASN A 179 105.37 22.88 -3.66
CA ASN A 179 104.33 23.59 -2.92
C ASN A 179 103.30 24.23 -3.87
N ALA A 180 103.72 24.84 -4.98
CA ALA A 180 102.78 25.37 -5.97
C ALA A 180 102.02 24.27 -6.72
N LEU A 181 102.68 23.15 -7.04
CA LEU A 181 102.01 21.99 -7.62
C LEU A 181 100.93 21.45 -6.67
N ALA A 182 101.23 21.32 -5.38
CA ALA A 182 100.28 20.88 -4.37
C ALA A 182 99.12 21.88 -4.21
N SER A 183 99.40 23.18 -4.22
CA SER A 183 98.40 24.25 -4.18
C SER A 183 97.45 24.19 -5.38
N TYR A 184 97.99 24.11 -6.60
CA TYR A 184 97.21 23.93 -7.82
C TYR A 184 96.37 22.64 -7.78
N GLY A 185 96.95 21.52 -7.34
CA GLY A 185 96.23 20.26 -7.18
C GLY A 185 95.04 20.38 -6.22
N SER A 186 95.19 21.11 -5.12
CA SER A 186 94.12 21.37 -4.16
C SER A 186 93.01 22.26 -4.74
N THR A 187 93.35 23.39 -5.39
CA THR A 187 92.34 24.28 -5.99
C THR A 187 91.59 23.62 -7.14
N LYS A 188 92.26 22.73 -7.89
CA LYS A 188 91.62 21.94 -8.94
C LYS A 188 90.56 20.98 -8.38
N ALA A 189 90.85 20.35 -7.24
CA ALA A 189 89.88 19.49 -6.54
C ALA A 189 88.69 20.30 -6.00
N ILE A 190 88.93 21.50 -5.45
CA ILE A 190 87.88 22.41 -4.98
C ILE A 190 86.97 22.87 -6.13
N LEU A 191 87.55 23.21 -7.28
CA LEU A 191 86.78 23.55 -8.48
C LEU A 191 85.89 22.38 -8.93
N ALA A 192 86.45 21.17 -8.99
CA ALA A 192 85.69 19.97 -9.35
C ALA A 192 84.52 19.74 -8.36
N GLU A 193 84.76 19.88 -7.06
CA GLU A 193 83.70 19.77 -6.03
C GLU A 193 82.59 20.83 -6.24
N ALA A 194 82.96 22.09 -6.51
CA ALA A 194 81.99 23.15 -6.76
C ALA A 194 81.16 22.88 -8.03
N GLN A 195 81.79 22.35 -9.09
CA GLN A 195 81.12 21.98 -10.33
C GLN A 195 80.14 20.82 -10.13
N GLU A 196 80.52 19.78 -9.39
CA GLU A 196 79.62 18.67 -9.05
C GLU A 196 78.44 19.14 -8.20
N ARG A 197 78.67 20.08 -7.26
CA ARG A 197 77.60 20.69 -6.48
C ARG A 197 76.61 21.46 -7.36
N LEU A 198 77.11 22.25 -8.32
CA LEU A 198 76.24 22.95 -9.28
C LEU A 198 75.42 21.96 -10.12
N ARG A 199 76.04 20.87 -10.60
CA ARG A 199 75.35 19.84 -11.37
C ARG A 199 74.22 19.19 -10.57
N LEU A 200 74.49 18.84 -9.30
CA LEU A 200 73.49 18.23 -8.42
C LEU A 200 72.31 19.17 -8.13
N VAL A 201 72.57 20.48 -7.94
CA VAL A 201 71.50 21.48 -7.78
C VAL A 201 70.72 21.67 -9.09
N GLN A 202 71.36 21.62 -10.26
CA GLN A 202 70.68 21.73 -11.56
C GLN A 202 69.84 20.50 -11.92
N GLU A 203 70.30 19.29 -11.55
CA GLU A 203 69.55 18.06 -11.73
C GLU A 203 68.27 18.03 -10.88
N GLY A 204 68.32 18.63 -9.69
CA GLY A 204 67.16 18.76 -8.82
C GLY A 204 66.73 17.42 -8.19
N PRO A 205 65.43 17.25 -7.87
CA PRO A 205 64.92 16.04 -7.23
C PRO A 205 65.12 14.79 -8.08
N ARG A 206 65.43 13.67 -7.41
CA ARG A 206 65.62 12.38 -8.09
C ARG A 206 64.32 11.90 -8.74
N HIS A 207 64.42 11.17 -9.84
CA HIS A 207 63.25 10.63 -10.55
C HIS A 207 62.38 9.75 -9.64
N GLU A 208 62.99 8.97 -8.75
CA GLU A 208 62.29 8.12 -7.78
C GLU A 208 61.46 8.94 -6.79
N GLN A 209 61.92 10.14 -6.41
CA GLN A 209 61.16 11.03 -5.51
C GLN A 209 59.92 11.59 -6.21
N ILE A 210 60.05 11.97 -7.49
CA ILE A 210 58.93 12.44 -8.31
C ILE A 210 57.94 11.29 -8.54
N ALA A 211 58.43 10.09 -8.84
CA ALA A 211 57.60 8.90 -9.01
C ALA A 211 56.83 8.56 -7.73
N GLN A 212 57.48 8.65 -6.56
CA GLN A 212 56.84 8.45 -5.26
C GLN A 212 55.76 9.51 -4.99
N ALA A 213 56.02 10.78 -5.28
CA ALA A 213 55.03 11.85 -5.11
C ALA A 213 53.83 11.68 -6.05
N ARG A 214 54.07 11.24 -7.30
CA ARG A 214 53.00 10.92 -8.25
C ARG A 214 52.15 9.74 -7.78
N ALA A 215 52.77 8.69 -7.23
CA ALA A 215 52.03 7.57 -6.65
C ALA A 215 51.17 8.03 -5.46
N ALA A 216 51.72 8.84 -4.56
CA ALA A 216 51.00 9.40 -3.42
C ALA A 216 49.80 10.27 -3.85
N LEU A 217 49.95 11.06 -4.92
CA LEU A 217 48.83 11.80 -5.51
C LEU A 217 47.76 10.84 -6.06
N GLY A 218 48.15 9.81 -6.80
CA GLY A 218 47.22 8.81 -7.34
C GLY A 218 46.43 8.10 -6.24
N GLU A 219 47.08 7.74 -5.13
CA GLU A 219 46.42 7.17 -3.94
C GLU A 219 45.42 8.15 -3.32
N ALA A 220 45.80 9.42 -3.15
CA ALA A 220 44.92 10.44 -2.60
C ALA A 220 43.72 10.74 -3.51
N GLN A 221 43.92 10.75 -4.83
CA GLN A 221 42.85 10.92 -5.81
C GLN A 221 41.88 9.73 -5.82
N ALA A 222 42.40 8.50 -5.79
CA ALA A 222 41.57 7.31 -5.70
C ALA A 222 40.74 7.29 -4.41
N TRP A 223 41.32 7.73 -3.29
CA TRP A 223 40.59 7.87 -2.04
C TRP A 223 39.50 8.94 -2.13
N TYR A 224 39.79 10.10 -2.72
CA TYR A 224 38.78 11.15 -2.96
C TYR A 224 37.63 10.63 -3.84
N GLU A 225 37.93 9.94 -4.93
CA GLU A 225 36.91 9.34 -5.80
C GLU A 225 36.06 8.28 -5.07
N GLN A 226 36.68 7.46 -4.22
CA GLN A 226 35.96 6.50 -3.39
C GLN A 226 35.01 7.19 -2.40
N VAL A 227 35.42 8.31 -1.79
CA VAL A 227 34.56 9.07 -0.88
C VAL A 227 33.43 9.75 -1.65
N VAL A 228 33.71 10.35 -2.81
CA VAL A 228 32.69 11.02 -3.64
C VAL A 228 31.67 10.04 -4.23
N SER A 229 32.11 8.86 -4.66
CA SER A 229 31.21 7.82 -5.20
C SER A 229 30.24 7.26 -4.16
N GLY A 230 30.59 7.37 -2.87
CA GLY A 230 29.71 7.05 -1.76
C GLY A 230 29.32 5.57 -1.69
N PRO A 231 28.17 5.25 -1.06
CA PRO A 231 27.69 3.89 -0.97
C PRO A 231 27.40 3.27 -2.33
N ARG A 232 27.65 1.97 -2.45
CA ARG A 232 27.37 1.21 -3.68
C ARG A 232 25.88 1.20 -3.98
N LYS A 233 25.52 1.22 -5.27
CA LYS A 233 24.11 1.14 -5.72
C LYS A 233 23.42 -0.10 -5.17
N GLU A 234 24.11 -1.23 -5.13
CA GLU A 234 23.60 -2.49 -4.59
C GLU A 234 23.24 -2.37 -3.11
N THR A 235 24.00 -1.60 -2.32
CA THR A 235 23.71 -1.34 -0.91
C THR A 235 22.48 -0.45 -0.74
N ILE A 236 22.30 0.56 -1.60
CA ILE A 236 21.10 1.41 -1.61
C ILE A 236 19.86 0.59 -2.00
N GLU A 237 19.95 -0.25 -3.03
CA GLU A 237 18.83 -1.12 -3.43
C GLU A 237 18.47 -2.15 -2.34
N GLN A 238 19.47 -2.69 -1.63
CA GLN A 238 19.23 -3.56 -0.47
C GLN A 238 18.44 -2.82 0.64
N ALA A 239 18.86 -1.61 1.00
CA ALA A 239 18.16 -0.79 1.99
C ALA A 239 16.74 -0.40 1.51
N ARG A 240 16.56 -0.14 0.22
CA ARG A 240 15.24 0.11 -0.37
C ARG A 240 14.34 -1.11 -0.27
N ALA A 241 14.87 -2.30 -0.55
CA ALA A 241 14.14 -3.55 -0.39
C ALA A 241 13.81 -3.86 1.08
N GLU A 242 14.67 -3.48 2.02
CA GLU A 242 14.38 -3.57 3.47
C GLU A 242 13.25 -2.65 3.88
N ARG A 243 13.27 -1.38 3.45
CA ARG A 243 12.16 -0.45 3.67
C ARG A 243 10.85 -0.98 3.09
N MET A 244 10.86 -1.47 1.86
CA MET A 244 9.66 -2.05 1.22
C MET A 244 9.13 -3.25 2.01
N ARG A 245 10.00 -4.15 2.49
CA ARG A 245 9.60 -5.26 3.36
C ARG A 245 8.95 -4.79 4.66
N ALA A 246 9.49 -3.75 5.29
CA ALA A 246 8.91 -3.16 6.49
C ALA A 246 7.54 -2.52 6.20
N GLU A 247 7.39 -1.83 5.07
CA GLU A 247 6.13 -1.21 4.64
C GLU A 247 5.03 -2.25 4.42
N GLU A 248 5.35 -3.37 3.77
CA GLU A 248 4.41 -4.47 3.58
C GLU A 248 4.05 -5.15 4.90
N SER A 249 5.00 -5.28 5.83
CA SER A 249 4.71 -5.79 7.17
C SER A 249 3.79 -4.84 7.95
N LEU A 250 3.96 -3.52 7.82
CA LEU A 250 3.06 -2.53 8.40
C LEU A 250 1.66 -2.64 7.79
N ARG A 251 1.56 -2.79 6.46
CA ARG A 251 0.27 -2.96 5.76
C ARG A 251 -0.48 -4.20 6.22
N LEU A 252 0.23 -5.30 6.47
CA LEU A 252 -0.35 -6.51 7.05
C LEU A 252 -0.87 -6.27 8.47
N ALA A 253 -0.09 -5.61 9.34
CA ALA A 253 -0.51 -5.27 10.69
C ALA A 253 -1.76 -4.36 10.70
N GLN A 254 -1.79 -3.35 9.82
CA GLN A 254 -2.96 -2.48 9.66
C GLN A 254 -4.20 -3.23 9.17
N THR A 255 -4.02 -4.22 8.29
CA THR A 255 -5.11 -5.09 7.81
C THR A 255 -5.64 -5.96 8.95
N ARG A 256 -4.79 -6.44 9.85
CA ARG A 256 -5.23 -7.18 11.05
C ARG A 256 -5.98 -6.27 12.02
N LEU A 257 -5.48 -5.05 12.23
CA LEU A 257 -6.16 -4.04 13.04
C LEU A 257 -7.54 -3.70 12.48
N SER A 258 -7.70 -3.61 11.15
CA SER A 258 -9.01 -3.34 10.55
C SER A 258 -10.02 -4.47 10.76
N TYR A 259 -9.58 -5.69 11.07
CA TYR A 259 -10.47 -6.78 11.44
C TYR A 259 -11.04 -6.67 12.85
N ALA A 260 -10.51 -5.79 13.70
CA ALA A 260 -11.06 -5.51 15.02
C ALA A 260 -12.30 -4.60 15.00
N ALA A 261 -12.65 -4.04 13.84
CA ALA A 261 -13.88 -3.28 13.65
C ALA A 261 -14.72 -3.92 12.55
N ILE A 262 -16.01 -4.11 12.81
CA ILE A 262 -16.97 -4.55 11.79
C ILE A 262 -17.92 -3.42 11.44
N ALA A 263 -18.27 -3.37 10.17
CA ALA A 263 -19.21 -2.41 9.62
C ALA A 263 -20.30 -3.14 8.84
N ALA A 264 -21.46 -2.50 8.69
CA ALA A 264 -22.61 -3.10 8.05
C ALA A 264 -22.33 -3.38 6.55
N PRO A 265 -22.51 -4.63 6.09
CA PRO A 265 -22.29 -5.00 4.69
C PRO A 265 -23.43 -4.53 3.77
N LEU A 266 -24.60 -4.26 4.33
CA LEU A 266 -25.78 -3.75 3.63
C LEU A 266 -26.53 -2.73 4.49
N THR A 267 -27.38 -1.93 3.85
CA THR A 267 -28.35 -1.07 4.55
C THR A 267 -29.57 -1.90 4.93
N GLY A 268 -29.99 -1.85 6.19
CA GLY A 268 -31.09 -2.68 6.71
C GLY A 268 -31.38 -2.39 8.17
N ILE A 269 -32.16 -3.27 8.81
CA ILE A 269 -32.48 -3.18 10.24
C ILE A 269 -31.80 -4.33 10.98
N VAL A 270 -31.30 -4.05 12.18
CA VAL A 270 -30.75 -5.07 13.08
C VAL A 270 -31.89 -5.94 13.60
N LEU A 271 -31.91 -7.22 13.20
CA LEU A 271 -32.95 -8.20 13.55
C LEU A 271 -32.68 -8.89 14.89
N SER A 272 -31.41 -9.13 15.20
CA SER A 272 -30.99 -9.81 16.42
C SER A 272 -29.58 -9.39 16.83
N ASP A 273 -29.42 -9.19 18.13
CA ASP A 273 -28.12 -9.03 18.78
C ASP A 273 -27.67 -10.41 19.30
N HIS A 274 -26.49 -10.87 18.90
CA HIS A 274 -25.99 -12.20 19.27
C HIS A 274 -24.91 -12.17 20.36
N VAL A 275 -24.34 -11.00 20.66
CA VAL A 275 -23.18 -10.84 21.54
C VAL A 275 -23.30 -9.57 22.39
N GLU A 276 -22.88 -9.65 23.65
CA GLU A 276 -22.81 -8.52 24.58
C GLU A 276 -21.38 -7.96 24.74
N PRO A 277 -21.21 -6.65 25.03
CA PRO A 277 -19.90 -6.10 25.38
C PRO A 277 -19.26 -6.83 26.57
N GLY A 278 -17.96 -7.13 26.46
CA GLY A 278 -17.21 -7.92 27.44
C GLY A 278 -17.24 -9.43 27.19
N GLU A 279 -17.96 -9.92 26.16
CA GLU A 279 -17.91 -11.31 25.73
C GLU A 279 -16.70 -11.58 24.83
N TYR A 280 -16.20 -12.82 24.85
CA TYR A 280 -15.13 -13.29 23.97
C TYR A 280 -15.71 -14.00 22.75
N VAL A 281 -15.34 -13.56 21.55
CA VAL A 281 -15.83 -14.11 20.29
C VAL A 281 -14.72 -14.75 19.46
N THR A 282 -15.08 -15.81 18.73
CA THR A 282 -14.22 -16.46 17.73
C THR A 282 -14.54 -15.96 16.31
N PRO A 283 -13.61 -16.08 15.33
CA PRO A 283 -13.88 -15.68 13.95
C PRO A 283 -15.12 -16.37 13.38
N GLY A 284 -15.97 -15.60 12.71
CA GLY A 284 -17.21 -16.11 12.12
C GLY A 284 -18.38 -16.27 13.10
N ALA A 285 -18.20 -16.03 14.40
CA ALA A 285 -19.33 -15.95 15.32
C ALA A 285 -20.22 -14.74 14.94
N PRO A 286 -21.54 -14.93 14.81
CA PRO A 286 -22.46 -13.83 14.48
C PRO A 286 -22.47 -12.82 15.62
N ILE A 287 -22.36 -11.53 15.28
CA ILE A 287 -22.43 -10.42 16.25
C ILE A 287 -23.81 -9.76 16.19
N VAL A 288 -24.28 -9.49 14.97
CA VAL A 288 -25.63 -9.00 14.68
C VAL A 288 -26.12 -9.62 13.38
N THR A 289 -27.44 -9.83 13.28
CA THR A 289 -28.11 -10.15 12.01
C THR A 289 -28.77 -8.90 11.46
N ILE A 290 -28.48 -8.54 10.21
CA ILE A 290 -29.05 -7.36 9.54
C ILE A 290 -29.91 -7.84 8.39
N GLY A 291 -31.19 -7.43 8.39
CA GLY A 291 -32.15 -7.76 7.33
C GLY A 291 -32.53 -6.55 6.49
N ASP A 292 -32.70 -6.76 5.19
CA ASP A 292 -33.41 -5.81 4.32
C ASP A 292 -34.93 -5.96 4.54
N LEU A 293 -35.55 -5.00 5.23
CA LEU A 293 -37.00 -4.93 5.41
C LEU A 293 -37.69 -4.06 4.35
N GLU A 294 -36.97 -3.30 3.52
CA GLU A 294 -37.58 -2.53 2.43
C GLU A 294 -38.08 -3.49 1.33
N ASN A 295 -37.38 -4.61 1.13
CA ASN A 295 -37.74 -5.64 0.17
C ASN A 295 -37.88 -6.99 0.85
N VAL A 296 -39.11 -7.34 1.21
CA VAL A 296 -39.42 -8.64 1.82
C VAL A 296 -39.89 -9.63 0.75
N TRP A 297 -39.93 -10.92 1.09
CA TRP A 297 -40.47 -11.92 0.20
C TRP A 297 -41.32 -12.94 0.93
N LEU A 298 -42.41 -13.38 0.32
CA LEU A 298 -43.23 -14.46 0.84
C LEU A 298 -42.66 -15.79 0.39
N ARG A 299 -42.36 -16.68 1.35
CA ARG A 299 -42.11 -18.09 1.11
C ARG A 299 -43.43 -18.84 1.15
N GLY A 300 -44.01 -19.07 -0.03
CA GLY A 300 -45.25 -19.82 -0.18
C GLY A 300 -45.05 -21.18 -0.85
N TYR A 301 -46.09 -22.00 -0.81
CA TYR A 301 -46.10 -23.34 -1.39
C TYR A 301 -47.30 -23.52 -2.31
N ILE A 302 -47.05 -23.94 -3.56
CA ILE A 302 -48.10 -24.23 -4.56
C ILE A 302 -48.24 -25.75 -4.73
N ASP A 303 -49.47 -26.26 -4.72
CA ASP A 303 -49.78 -27.67 -5.02
C ASP A 303 -49.38 -28.00 -6.48
N GLU A 304 -48.84 -29.20 -6.74
CA GLU A 304 -48.41 -29.65 -8.09
C GLU A 304 -49.49 -29.42 -9.17
N THR A 305 -50.76 -29.60 -8.83
CA THR A 305 -51.91 -29.42 -9.73
C THR A 305 -52.06 -28.00 -10.26
N ASP A 306 -51.60 -27.00 -9.50
CA ASP A 306 -51.70 -25.59 -9.85
C ASP A 306 -50.39 -25.01 -10.40
N LEU A 307 -49.29 -25.77 -10.33
CA LEU A 307 -47.97 -25.36 -10.82
C LEU A 307 -48.00 -24.91 -12.29
N GLY A 308 -48.74 -25.63 -13.15
CA GLY A 308 -48.85 -25.29 -14.58
C GLY A 308 -49.62 -24.00 -14.88
N ARG A 309 -50.34 -23.45 -13.90
CA ARG A 309 -51.16 -22.23 -14.02
C ARG A 309 -50.39 -20.98 -13.60
N VAL A 310 -49.31 -21.15 -12.83
CA VAL A 310 -48.50 -20.07 -12.26
C VAL A 310 -47.21 -19.89 -13.06
N LYS A 311 -46.89 -18.64 -13.39
CA LYS A 311 -45.72 -18.28 -14.20
C LYS A 311 -44.89 -17.22 -13.49
N LEU A 312 -43.58 -17.25 -13.72
CA LEU A 312 -42.66 -16.19 -13.28
C LEU A 312 -43.14 -14.83 -13.79
N GLY A 313 -43.04 -13.80 -12.94
CA GLY A 313 -43.45 -12.43 -13.25
C GLY A 313 -44.93 -12.12 -13.08
N GLN A 314 -45.76 -13.07 -12.64
CA GLN A 314 -47.18 -12.80 -12.37
C GLN A 314 -47.36 -11.88 -11.16
N SER A 315 -48.37 -11.00 -11.27
CA SER A 315 -48.77 -10.11 -10.18
C SER A 315 -49.56 -10.90 -9.13
N VAL A 316 -49.23 -10.67 -7.86
CA VAL A 316 -49.79 -11.34 -6.70
C VAL A 316 -50.30 -10.30 -5.72
N ALA A 317 -51.51 -10.49 -5.21
CA ALA A 317 -52.00 -9.72 -4.07
C ALA A 317 -51.70 -10.48 -2.79
N VAL A 318 -50.89 -9.90 -1.89
CA VAL A 318 -50.50 -10.51 -0.62
C VAL A 318 -51.28 -9.86 0.52
N THR A 319 -51.93 -10.65 1.35
CA THR A 319 -52.69 -10.19 2.52
C THR A 319 -52.14 -10.81 3.79
N THR A 320 -52.34 -10.14 4.92
CA THR A 320 -51.92 -10.64 6.23
C THR A 320 -53.05 -10.50 7.22
N ASP A 321 -53.14 -11.42 8.19
CA ASP A 321 -54.13 -11.34 9.26
C ASP A 321 -53.93 -10.10 10.15
N THR A 322 -52.68 -9.62 10.25
CA THR A 322 -52.31 -8.43 11.03
C THR A 322 -52.91 -7.14 10.44
N TYR A 323 -53.06 -7.08 9.11
CA TYR A 323 -53.65 -5.94 8.40
C TYR A 323 -54.75 -6.40 7.41
N PRO A 324 -55.95 -6.76 7.91
CA PRO A 324 -57.00 -7.38 7.09
C PRO A 324 -57.51 -6.52 5.93
N ASP A 325 -57.42 -5.19 6.07
CA ASP A 325 -57.90 -4.23 5.06
C ASP A 325 -56.81 -3.80 4.07
N LYS A 326 -55.60 -4.36 4.15
CA LYS A 326 -54.47 -4.03 3.28
C LYS A 326 -54.05 -5.22 2.43
N ALA A 327 -53.86 -4.96 1.14
CA ALA A 327 -53.23 -5.88 0.20
C ALA A 327 -51.93 -5.26 -0.31
N TYR A 328 -50.85 -6.03 -0.23
CA TYR A 328 -49.53 -5.67 -0.72
C TYR A 328 -49.35 -6.26 -2.12
N ALA A 329 -48.90 -5.45 -3.07
CA ALA A 329 -48.61 -5.94 -4.42
C ALA A 329 -47.25 -6.65 -4.43
N GLY A 330 -47.23 -7.90 -4.88
CA GLY A 330 -46.02 -8.70 -5.04
C GLY A 330 -45.90 -9.29 -6.45
N VAL A 331 -44.73 -9.83 -6.76
CA VAL A 331 -44.46 -10.49 -8.04
C VAL A 331 -43.81 -11.85 -7.82
N VAL A 332 -44.28 -12.87 -8.55
CA VAL A 332 -43.65 -14.20 -8.52
C VAL A 332 -42.23 -14.11 -9.09
N SER A 333 -41.22 -14.19 -8.22
CA SER A 333 -39.81 -14.02 -8.59
C SER A 333 -39.08 -15.35 -8.80
N PHE A 334 -39.52 -16.41 -8.11
CA PHE A 334 -38.93 -17.74 -8.24
C PHE A 334 -39.95 -18.85 -8.00
N ILE A 335 -39.82 -19.94 -8.76
CA ILE A 335 -40.58 -21.19 -8.59
C ILE A 335 -39.55 -22.32 -8.55
N SER A 336 -39.57 -23.13 -7.50
CA SER A 336 -38.66 -24.27 -7.35
C SER A 336 -38.90 -25.30 -8.44
N SER A 337 -37.82 -25.87 -9.00
CA SER A 337 -37.89 -27.04 -9.88
C SER A 337 -37.98 -28.35 -9.11
N GLU A 338 -37.65 -28.32 -7.82
CA GLU A 338 -37.70 -29.47 -6.92
C GLU A 338 -38.96 -29.39 -6.07
N ALA A 339 -39.66 -30.53 -5.97
CA ALA A 339 -40.81 -30.66 -5.09
C ALA A 339 -40.36 -30.81 -3.64
N GLU A 340 -40.98 -30.05 -2.73
CA GLU A 340 -40.84 -30.20 -1.30
C GLU A 340 -42.06 -30.97 -0.76
N PHE A 341 -41.83 -31.71 0.31
CA PHE A 341 -42.88 -32.42 1.04
C PHE A 341 -43.39 -31.50 2.16
N THR A 342 -44.69 -31.22 2.21
CA THR A 342 -45.29 -30.42 3.29
C THR A 342 -44.94 -31.02 4.66
N PRO A 343 -44.26 -30.30 5.57
CA PRO A 343 -43.94 -30.86 6.87
C PRO A 343 -45.17 -30.88 7.78
N LYS A 344 -45.67 -32.07 8.14
CA LYS A 344 -46.42 -32.33 9.38
C LYS A 344 -46.05 -33.72 9.93
N ASN A 345 -45.93 -33.80 11.26
CA ASN A 345 -45.86 -35.06 12.00
C ASN A 345 -47.15 -35.85 11.79
N VAL A 346 -47.07 -36.99 11.11
CA VAL A 346 -48.25 -37.82 10.78
C VAL A 346 -48.40 -38.94 11.83
N GLN A 347 -49.57 -39.06 12.46
CA GLN A 347 -49.89 -40.14 13.41
C GLN A 347 -50.94 -41.15 12.91
N THR A 348 -51.42 -41.08 11.66
CA THR A 348 -52.33 -42.11 11.11
C THR A 348 -52.16 -42.36 9.60
N ASP A 349 -52.46 -43.60 9.17
CA ASP A 349 -52.22 -44.15 7.82
C ASP A 349 -52.99 -43.49 6.64
N LYS A 350 -53.71 -42.37 6.86
CA LYS A 350 -54.51 -41.70 5.80
C LYS A 350 -54.14 -40.25 5.50
N GLU A 351 -53.13 -39.67 6.13
CA GLU A 351 -52.69 -38.31 5.82
C GLU A 351 -51.43 -38.35 4.96
N ARG A 352 -51.63 -38.26 3.65
CA ARG A 352 -50.54 -38.20 2.67
C ARG A 352 -49.95 -36.80 2.59
N VAL A 353 -48.62 -36.78 2.53
CA VAL A 353 -47.80 -35.65 2.13
C VAL A 353 -48.23 -35.19 0.73
N LYS A 354 -48.60 -33.92 0.58
CA LYS A 354 -48.82 -33.31 -0.74
C LYS A 354 -47.46 -32.91 -1.32
N LEU A 355 -47.25 -33.16 -2.62
CA LEU A 355 -46.14 -32.55 -3.35
C LEU A 355 -46.44 -31.07 -3.54
N VAL A 356 -45.61 -30.23 -2.96
CA VAL A 356 -45.70 -28.79 -3.11
C VAL A 356 -44.42 -28.23 -3.70
N TYR A 357 -44.53 -27.14 -4.45
CA TYR A 357 -43.40 -26.44 -5.01
C TYR A 357 -43.27 -25.10 -4.31
N ARG A 358 -42.07 -24.82 -3.80
CA ARG A 358 -41.76 -23.54 -3.15
C ARG A 358 -41.81 -22.42 -4.17
N VAL A 359 -42.52 -21.36 -3.83
CA VAL A 359 -42.59 -20.13 -4.62
C VAL A 359 -42.14 -18.94 -3.78
N LYS A 360 -41.35 -18.07 -4.40
CA LYS A 360 -40.91 -16.80 -3.85
C LYS A 360 -41.71 -15.69 -4.51
N ILE A 361 -42.32 -14.84 -3.69
CA ILE A 361 -42.99 -13.63 -4.16
C ILE A 361 -42.28 -12.44 -3.54
N ASP A 362 -41.70 -11.57 -4.37
CA ASP A 362 -41.03 -10.36 -3.89
C ASP A 362 -42.07 -9.26 -3.65
N ILE A 363 -41.98 -8.58 -2.50
CA ILE A 363 -42.97 -7.62 -2.02
C ILE A 363 -42.24 -6.35 -1.53
N PRO A 364 -42.46 -5.20 -2.17
CA PRO A 364 -42.00 -3.91 -1.65
C PRO A 364 -42.69 -3.60 -0.31
N ASN A 365 -41.92 -3.21 0.69
CA ASN A 365 -42.37 -2.95 2.06
C ASN A 365 -41.83 -1.60 2.59
N PRO A 366 -42.18 -0.48 1.94
CA PRO A 366 -41.62 0.85 2.28
C PRO A 366 -41.97 1.33 3.69
N GLU A 367 -43.08 0.84 4.26
CA GLU A 367 -43.56 1.22 5.60
C GLU A 367 -43.06 0.27 6.71
N PHE A 368 -42.23 -0.72 6.36
CA PHE A 368 -41.74 -1.76 7.29
C PHE A 368 -42.84 -2.51 8.05
N GLU A 369 -44.04 -2.60 7.45
CA GLU A 369 -45.21 -3.23 8.06
C GLU A 369 -45.08 -4.74 8.07
N LEU A 370 -44.50 -5.32 7.02
CA LEU A 370 -44.23 -6.75 6.91
C LEU A 370 -42.91 -7.10 7.62
N LYS A 371 -42.93 -8.05 8.55
CA LYS A 371 -41.77 -8.49 9.35
C LYS A 371 -41.45 -9.96 9.06
N PRO A 372 -40.19 -10.37 9.22
CA PRO A 372 -39.79 -11.78 9.09
C PRO A 372 -40.63 -12.68 10.01
N GLY A 373 -41.01 -13.86 9.51
CA GLY A 373 -41.81 -14.86 10.22
C GLY A 373 -43.32 -14.58 10.23
N MET A 374 -43.80 -13.44 9.74
CA MET A 374 -45.24 -13.17 9.69
C MET A 374 -45.97 -14.09 8.70
N PRO A 375 -47.04 -14.78 9.11
CA PRO A 375 -47.90 -15.50 8.18
C PRO A 375 -48.56 -14.53 7.20
N ALA A 376 -48.58 -14.90 5.94
CA ALA A 376 -49.24 -14.14 4.89
C ALA A 376 -49.84 -15.09 3.84
N ASP A 377 -50.93 -14.64 3.25
CA ASP A 377 -51.61 -15.30 2.16
C ASP A 377 -51.40 -14.52 0.88
N ALA A 378 -51.36 -15.22 -0.25
CA ALA A 378 -51.12 -14.65 -1.56
C ALA A 378 -52.10 -15.22 -2.58
N ASP A 379 -52.79 -14.31 -3.26
CA ASP A 379 -53.66 -14.62 -4.39
C ASP A 379 -52.94 -14.29 -5.69
N ILE A 380 -52.50 -15.33 -6.40
CA ILE A 380 -51.81 -15.20 -7.69
C ILE A 380 -52.85 -15.06 -8.79
N ALA A 381 -52.86 -13.92 -9.49
CA ALA A 381 -53.78 -13.68 -10.59
C ALA A 381 -53.42 -14.56 -11.80
N ILE A 382 -54.34 -15.42 -12.21
CA ILE A 382 -54.19 -16.25 -13.41
C ILE A 382 -54.64 -15.41 -14.60
N THR A 383 -53.69 -14.95 -15.40
CA THR A 383 -53.98 -14.44 -16.73
C THR A 383 -54.52 -15.59 -17.57
N GLY A 384 -55.82 -15.55 -17.88
CA GLY A 384 -56.46 -16.53 -18.75
C GLY A 384 -55.70 -16.62 -20.07
N GLY A 385 -55.05 -17.76 -20.31
CA GLY A 385 -54.46 -18.05 -21.60
C GLY A 385 -55.55 -18.14 -22.65
N GLU A 386 -55.45 -17.32 -23.70
CA GLU A 386 -56.04 -17.65 -24.99
C GLU A 386 -55.55 -19.04 -25.39
N ARG A 387 -56.50 -19.91 -25.74
CA ARG A 387 -56.29 -21.28 -26.18
C ARG A 387 -55.53 -21.38 -27.48
#